data_AF-A0A446BD74-F1
#
_entry.id   AF-A0A446BD74-F1
#
_cell.length_a   1.000
_cell.length_b   1.000
_cell.length_c   1.000
_cell.angle_alpha   90.00
_cell.angle_beta   90.00
_cell.angle_gamma   90.00
#
_symmetry.space_group_name_H-M   'P 1'
#
loop_
_entity.id
_entity.type
_entity.pdbx_description
1 polymer ?
#
loop_
_entity_poly.entity_id
_entity_poly.type
_entity_poly.pdbx_seq_one_letter_code
_entity_poly.pdbx_strand_id
1 'polypeptide(L)'
;MRVSSRIDGSICGAILSLHRPSLSLFSSSNRSAAAASFSAGSTHNSLSEGPRRSAHRRYTVCSVRRRPLLALPSLRFSTDTRSRRSPGPSIPPTRENHTAAAAEEDLEPEFDGDDTVQNSAPRKPRRLRSFTKKELLALVDDYDGEEIGPVDEYLEYLRDPYMRGYAQPDTQRITFARTIEDVAYPSLEQVIRAGEEEQQTLWELRFAVLTRLRSPHKVDLDHIYEIYQRLPEPRMLYIHARFRHQLLRVFGQPDERDSGSMLRYFALIADVKNTGIPLTTSEWNCAINFATRYVGTVTETEVEAALKLWREMECDAGIKATNVTFNILFDVACKAGNFTLAEMIYREMEGRGHHYNRYHYTSLIHFFGLKHETSGMRAAYKEMVNAGEMIDTVVLNAMISGLLRSGEEAPAERLYERMKAASLDSAGDADSTDGGPGVPVRTPTSDRAITQALLMFAKIGRRHPPSRPALQRMAPLAPDLQTYRILVNHYGVKRGDLAKTAAYIDEMKFFKIPLHHAIFLALFKGFAHHGGYPRSPWSERRLTGIWNALLDALDAGAAGLEVKKWLAMWALRAFARCSTRARVLDVYEALKARWSLSQADEQFMVDFLGSLVNKRK
;
A
#
# COMPACT_ATOMS: atom_id res chain seq x y z
N MET A 1 -17.14 28.63 -37.55
CA MET A 1 -16.33 29.35 -36.54
C MET A 1 -15.58 28.32 -35.72
N ARG A 2 -14.26 28.51 -35.60
CA ARG A 2 -13.27 27.52 -35.15
C ARG A 2 -13.42 27.19 -33.66
N VAL A 3 -13.52 25.90 -33.32
CA VAL A 3 -13.18 25.38 -31.99
C VAL A 3 -11.85 24.65 -32.15
N SER A 4 -10.82 25.18 -31.49
CA SER A 4 -9.45 24.69 -31.55
C SER A 4 -9.32 23.35 -30.85
N SER A 5 -8.91 22.35 -31.60
CA SER A 5 -8.40 21.06 -31.13
C SER A 5 -6.98 21.18 -30.59
N ARG A 6 -6.63 20.28 -29.66
CA ARG A 6 -5.28 19.86 -29.19
C ARG A 6 -4.59 20.75 -28.16
N ILE A 7 -4.34 20.17 -26.98
CA ILE A 7 -3.03 20.04 -26.31
C ILE A 7 -3.15 18.84 -25.35
N ASP A 8 -2.15 17.96 -25.36
CA ASP A 8 -2.03 16.74 -24.55
C ASP A 8 -2.23 17.00 -23.04
N GLY A 9 -3.26 16.38 -22.47
CA GLY A 9 -3.83 16.71 -21.16
C GLY A 9 -3.35 15.87 -19.97
N SER A 10 -2.09 15.39 -19.96
CA SER A 10 -1.52 14.76 -18.77
C SER A 10 -0.21 15.42 -18.38
N ILE A 11 -0.17 16.01 -17.18
CA ILE A 11 1.02 16.63 -16.57
C ILE A 11 2.18 15.63 -16.50
N CYS A 12 1.89 14.34 -16.24
CA CYS A 12 2.88 13.26 -16.26
C CYS A 12 3.41 13.01 -17.68
N GLY A 13 2.55 13.12 -18.69
CA GLY A 13 2.93 13.00 -20.09
C GLY A 13 3.92 14.08 -20.53
N ALA A 14 3.72 15.33 -20.10
CA ALA A 14 4.60 16.46 -20.41
C ALA A 14 5.97 16.34 -19.72
N ILE A 15 6.02 15.89 -18.46
CA ILE A 15 7.27 15.73 -17.72
C ILE A 15 8.12 14.57 -18.27
N LEU A 16 7.48 13.48 -18.69
CA LEU A 16 8.17 12.30 -19.25
C LEU A 16 8.55 12.45 -20.73
N SER A 17 7.96 13.40 -21.46
CA SER A 17 8.23 13.65 -22.89
C SER A 17 9.25 14.75 -23.16
N LEU A 18 9.78 15.41 -22.13
CA LEU A 18 10.89 16.35 -22.26
C LEU A 18 12.21 15.59 -22.50
N HIS A 19 12.35 15.00 -23.69
CA HIS A 19 13.66 14.88 -24.30
C HIS A 19 14.14 16.30 -24.59
N ARG A 20 14.93 16.88 -23.68
CA ARG A 20 15.77 18.04 -24.02
C ARG A 20 16.86 17.53 -24.97
N PRO A 21 16.93 17.97 -26.23
CA PRO A 21 18.06 17.62 -27.08
C PRO A 21 19.33 18.23 -26.48
N SER A 22 20.36 17.41 -26.33
CA SER A 22 21.69 17.82 -25.90
C SER A 22 22.27 18.82 -26.92
N LEU A 23 22.55 20.04 -26.45
CA LEU A 23 23.32 21.01 -27.21
C LEU A 23 24.79 20.59 -27.21
N SER A 24 25.25 20.04 -28.34
CA SER A 24 26.68 20.04 -28.67
C SER A 24 27.01 21.34 -29.39
N LEU A 25 28.01 22.03 -28.84
CA LEU A 25 28.69 23.15 -29.47
C LEU A 25 29.37 22.68 -30.75
N PHE A 26 29.05 23.30 -31.89
CA PHE A 26 30.04 23.52 -32.94
C PHE A 26 29.88 24.92 -33.51
N SER A 27 30.98 25.67 -33.42
CA SER A 27 31.16 26.94 -34.10
C SER A 27 31.49 26.69 -35.57
N SER A 28 30.93 27.54 -36.44
CA SER A 28 31.62 28.32 -37.49
C SER A 28 30.96 28.30 -38.87
N SER A 29 30.62 29.53 -39.28
CA SER A 29 30.73 30.13 -40.63
C SER A 29 30.00 29.52 -41.83
N ASN A 30 29.02 30.31 -42.31
CA ASN A 30 28.81 30.78 -43.69
C ASN A 30 29.22 29.87 -44.86
N ARG A 31 28.22 29.42 -45.66
CA ARG A 31 27.98 29.88 -47.05
C ARG A 31 26.80 29.14 -47.72
N SER A 32 25.92 29.95 -48.33
CA SER A 32 25.34 29.80 -49.69
C SER A 32 24.52 28.56 -50.09
N ALA A 33 23.20 28.78 -50.18
CA ALA A 33 22.32 28.63 -51.36
C ALA A 33 22.35 27.39 -52.29
N ALA A 34 21.13 26.86 -52.54
CA ALA A 34 20.55 26.18 -53.73
C ALA A 34 19.85 24.86 -53.31
N ALA A 35 18.51 24.76 -53.26
CA ALA A 35 17.51 24.71 -54.35
C ALA A 35 17.64 23.49 -55.28
N ALA A 36 16.77 22.48 -55.06
CA ALA A 36 16.10 21.60 -56.03
C ALA A 36 15.51 20.39 -55.26
N SER A 37 14.19 20.18 -55.08
CA SER A 37 13.10 19.81 -56.02
C SER A 37 13.24 18.43 -56.68
N PHE A 38 12.08 17.75 -56.82
CA PHE A 38 11.74 16.48 -57.49
C PHE A 38 11.73 15.22 -56.57
N SER A 39 10.56 14.74 -56.11
CA SER A 39 9.47 13.97 -56.78
C SER A 39 9.87 12.50 -57.04
N ALA A 40 9.23 11.48 -56.48
CA ALA A 40 7.88 10.92 -56.72
C ALA A 40 7.96 9.56 -57.46
N GLY A 41 7.04 8.65 -57.11
CA GLY A 41 6.77 7.36 -57.78
C GLY A 41 7.41 6.15 -57.06
N SER A 42 6.71 5.33 -56.28
CA SER A 42 5.51 4.51 -56.54
C SER A 42 5.66 3.55 -57.73
N THR A 43 5.79 2.24 -57.47
CA THR A 43 4.75 1.21 -57.72
C THR A 43 5.32 -0.24 -57.72
N HIS A 44 4.69 -1.08 -56.90
CA HIS A 44 4.16 -2.44 -57.15
C HIS A 44 4.95 -3.61 -57.80
N ASN A 45 4.58 -4.79 -57.26
CA ASN A 45 4.59 -6.17 -57.81
C ASN A 45 5.78 -7.06 -57.37
N SER A 46 5.63 -8.09 -56.53
CA SER A 46 4.76 -9.29 -56.48
C SER A 46 5.50 -10.57 -56.92
N LEU A 47 5.59 -11.49 -55.95
CA LEU A 47 5.51 -12.97 -56.06
C LEU A 47 6.62 -13.78 -56.78
N SER A 48 7.28 -14.59 -55.93
CA SER A 48 7.62 -16.04 -56.05
C SER A 48 8.02 -16.64 -57.40
N GLU A 49 9.21 -17.25 -57.45
CA GLU A 49 9.44 -18.71 -57.36
C GLU A 49 10.95 -19.01 -57.55
N GLY A 50 11.46 -20.05 -56.87
CA GLY A 50 12.86 -20.49 -56.97
C GLY A 50 13.20 -21.11 -58.34
N PRO A 51 14.47 -21.54 -58.58
CA PRO A 51 14.82 -22.89 -58.12
C PRO A 51 16.31 -23.18 -57.83
N ARG A 52 16.51 -24.31 -57.12
CA ARG A 52 17.58 -25.34 -57.27
C ARG A 52 19.06 -25.02 -56.95
N ARG A 53 19.48 -25.61 -55.82
CA ARG A 53 20.54 -26.62 -55.60
C ARG A 53 21.96 -26.43 -56.21
N SER A 54 22.88 -26.55 -55.24
CA SER A 54 24.18 -27.25 -55.27
C SER A 54 25.43 -26.47 -55.71
N ALA A 55 26.38 -26.31 -54.79
CA ALA A 55 27.68 -26.97 -54.89
C ALA A 55 28.45 -26.84 -53.57
N HIS A 56 29.14 -27.92 -53.23
CA HIS A 56 30.06 -28.07 -52.12
C HIS A 56 31.18 -27.01 -52.11
N ARG A 57 31.60 -26.58 -50.91
CA ARG A 57 33.00 -26.82 -50.51
C ARG A 57 33.21 -26.73 -49.00
N ARG A 58 33.97 -27.71 -48.55
CA ARG A 58 34.54 -27.95 -47.24
C ARG A 58 35.25 -26.71 -46.72
N TYR A 59 35.03 -26.36 -45.46
CA TYR A 59 36.09 -25.74 -44.66
C TYR A 59 36.48 -26.66 -43.52
N THR A 60 37.77 -26.94 -43.56
CA THR A 60 38.61 -27.75 -42.71
C THR A 60 38.55 -27.32 -41.26
N VAL A 61 38.43 -28.34 -40.41
CA VAL A 61 38.89 -28.35 -39.02
C VAL A 61 40.36 -27.90 -38.98
N CYS A 62 40.62 -26.80 -38.27
CA CYS A 62 41.96 -26.47 -37.79
C CYS A 62 41.98 -26.68 -36.27
N SER A 63 42.36 -27.89 -35.89
CA SER A 63 42.87 -28.22 -34.57
C SER A 63 44.32 -27.73 -34.45
N VAL A 64 44.63 -26.87 -33.48
CA VAL A 64 46.01 -26.72 -33.00
C VAL A 64 46.04 -26.66 -31.46
N ARG A 65 46.43 -27.82 -30.93
CA ARG A 65 47.30 -28.10 -29.77
C ARG A 65 46.88 -27.63 -28.37
N ARG A 66 46.22 -28.57 -27.67
CA ARG A 66 46.57 -28.90 -26.27
C ARG A 66 47.90 -29.67 -26.23
N ARG A 67 48.77 -29.34 -25.27
CA ARG A 67 49.81 -30.20 -24.65
C ARG A 67 50.31 -29.55 -23.34
N PRO A 68 50.92 -30.30 -22.40
CA PRO A 68 50.31 -30.52 -21.08
C PRO A 68 51.20 -30.14 -19.88
N LEU A 69 50.55 -30.20 -18.70
CA LEU A 69 51.04 -30.52 -17.34
C LEU A 69 52.56 -30.56 -17.10
N LEU A 70 53.01 -29.74 -16.14
CA LEU A 70 54.04 -30.12 -15.17
C LEU A 70 53.50 -29.89 -13.75
N ALA A 71 53.78 -30.88 -12.91
CA ALA A 71 53.20 -31.11 -11.60
C ALA A 71 54.10 -30.61 -10.47
N LEU A 72 53.45 -30.10 -9.40
CA LEU A 72 53.73 -30.31 -7.96
C LEU A 72 55.11 -29.85 -7.38
N PRO A 73 55.26 -29.56 -6.06
CA PRO A 73 54.58 -30.27 -4.98
C PRO A 73 54.05 -29.46 -3.78
N SER A 74 53.06 -30.11 -3.17
CA SER A 74 52.61 -30.04 -1.80
C SER A 74 53.74 -30.12 -0.76
N LEU A 75 53.73 -29.22 0.22
CA LEU A 75 54.44 -29.38 1.48
C LEU A 75 53.43 -29.56 2.62
N ARG A 76 53.30 -30.81 3.07
CA ARG A 76 52.93 -31.14 4.45
C ARG A 76 54.22 -31.38 5.21
N PHE A 77 54.36 -30.77 6.38
CA PHE A 77 55.19 -31.30 7.46
C PHE A 77 54.45 -31.07 8.78
N SER A 78 54.06 -32.18 9.41
CA SER A 78 53.90 -32.27 10.86
C SER A 78 55.27 -32.53 11.47
N THR A 79 55.56 -31.90 12.61
CA THR A 79 56.26 -32.56 13.73
C THR A 79 55.86 -31.89 15.03
N ASP A 80 55.42 -32.73 15.96
CA ASP A 80 55.27 -32.51 17.39
C ASP A 80 56.48 -31.83 18.05
N THR A 81 56.23 -31.11 19.15
CA THR A 81 56.98 -31.35 20.40
C THR A 81 56.15 -31.04 21.66
N ARG A 82 56.04 -32.09 22.49
CA ARG A 82 56.09 -32.14 23.97
C ARG A 82 54.98 -31.54 24.85
N SER A 83 54.09 -32.44 25.29
CA SER A 83 54.07 -33.06 26.63
C SER A 83 54.45 -32.21 27.86
N ARG A 84 53.47 -32.04 28.77
CA ARG A 84 53.56 -32.60 30.13
C ARG A 84 52.16 -32.96 30.69
N ARG A 85 52.06 -34.25 31.08
CA ARG A 85 51.08 -34.95 31.93
C ARG A 85 50.91 -34.24 33.30
N SER A 86 49.85 -34.39 34.11
CA SER A 86 49.04 -35.56 34.56
C SER A 86 48.03 -35.06 35.64
N PRO A 87 47.23 -35.91 36.34
CA PRO A 87 46.25 -36.92 35.87
C PRO A 87 44.88 -36.78 36.62
N GLY A 88 43.87 -37.55 36.22
CA GLY A 88 42.63 -37.75 37.00
C GLY A 88 42.84 -38.58 38.28
N PRO A 89 41.74 -38.92 38.99
CA PRO A 89 41.37 -40.33 38.95
C PRO A 89 39.85 -40.56 38.74
N SER A 90 39.56 -41.72 38.17
CA SER A 90 38.23 -42.26 37.87
C SER A 90 38.17 -43.69 38.37
N ILE A 91 37.26 -44.04 39.29
CA ILE A 91 36.83 -45.41 39.66
C ILE A 91 35.46 -45.28 40.39
N PRO A 92 34.48 -46.21 40.32
CA PRO A 92 33.86 -46.91 39.19
C PRO A 92 32.29 -46.92 39.31
N PRO A 93 31.54 -47.69 38.49
CA PRO A 93 30.09 -47.78 38.56
C PRO A 93 29.60 -49.06 39.28
N THR A 94 28.41 -49.00 39.87
CA THR A 94 27.64 -50.18 40.30
C THR A 94 26.14 -49.94 40.10
N ARG A 95 25.59 -50.58 39.05
CA ARG A 95 24.55 -51.64 39.10
C ARG A 95 23.78 -51.71 40.44
N GLU A 96 22.45 -51.70 40.53
CA GLU A 96 21.50 -52.67 39.95
C GLU A 96 20.05 -52.17 39.98
N ASN A 97 19.23 -52.85 39.17
CA ASN A 97 17.78 -52.72 38.99
C ASN A 97 17.00 -52.99 40.29
N HIS A 98 15.73 -52.56 40.35
CA HIS A 98 14.56 -53.43 40.58
C HIS A 98 13.24 -52.62 40.51
N THR A 99 12.49 -52.87 39.43
CA THR A 99 11.05 -53.22 39.36
C THR A 99 10.07 -52.78 40.45
N ALA A 100 8.98 -52.13 39.99
CA ALA A 100 7.53 -52.36 40.27
C ALA A 100 7.03 -52.26 41.73
N ALA A 101 5.80 -51.93 42.09
CA ALA A 101 4.60 -51.31 41.51
C ALA A 101 3.61 -51.20 42.71
N ALA A 102 2.69 -50.23 42.63
CA ALA A 102 1.35 -50.20 43.25
C ALA A 102 1.14 -50.02 44.77
N ALA A 103 0.30 -49.01 45.04
CA ALA A 103 -0.89 -48.97 45.93
C ALA A 103 -0.76 -48.73 47.45
N GLU A 104 -1.57 -47.74 47.89
CA GLU A 104 -2.29 -47.58 49.19
C GLU A 104 -1.44 -47.48 50.47
N GLU A 105 -1.76 -46.78 51.55
CA GLU A 105 -2.81 -45.86 52.03
C GLU A 105 -2.21 -45.23 53.32
N ASP A 106 -2.73 -44.07 53.73
CA ASP A 106 -2.81 -43.51 55.09
C ASP A 106 -1.59 -43.38 56.03
N LEU A 107 -1.32 -42.13 56.47
CA LEU A 107 -1.36 -41.68 57.89
C LEU A 107 -0.78 -40.25 58.03
N GLU A 108 -1.56 -39.36 58.64
CA GLU A 108 -1.15 -38.02 59.09
C GLU A 108 -0.12 -38.08 60.26
N PRO A 109 0.56 -36.96 60.56
CA PRO A 109 0.05 -36.18 61.70
C PRO A 109 0.08 -34.65 61.51
N GLU A 110 -1.02 -34.04 61.93
CA GLU A 110 -1.18 -32.79 62.69
C GLU A 110 -0.06 -31.72 62.61
N PHE A 111 -0.37 -30.58 61.98
CA PHE A 111 0.14 -29.29 62.44
C PHE A 111 -0.89 -28.18 62.19
N ASP A 112 -1.36 -27.58 63.30
CA ASP A 112 -2.26 -26.43 63.36
C ASP A 112 -1.67 -25.19 62.67
N GLY A 113 -2.49 -24.51 61.88
CA GLY A 113 -2.15 -23.25 61.24
C GLY A 113 -3.33 -22.70 60.44
N ASP A 114 -4.20 -21.98 61.15
CA ASP A 114 -5.35 -21.24 60.62
C ASP A 114 -4.88 -20.12 59.67
N ASP A 115 -4.99 -20.34 58.36
CA ASP A 115 -4.97 -19.29 57.34
C ASP A 115 -5.97 -19.65 56.24
N THR A 116 -6.99 -18.80 56.12
CA THR A 116 -8.11 -18.94 55.17
C THR A 116 -7.64 -18.69 53.74
N VAL A 117 -7.06 -19.70 53.11
CA VAL A 117 -6.79 -19.72 51.66
C VAL A 117 -8.03 -20.24 50.94
N GLN A 118 -8.76 -19.34 50.27
CA GLN A 118 -9.78 -19.74 49.32
C GLN A 118 -9.14 -20.57 48.19
N ASN A 119 -9.42 -21.88 48.22
CA ASN A 119 -9.15 -22.83 47.16
C ASN A 119 -9.75 -22.34 45.82
N SER A 120 -8.96 -21.65 45.00
CA SER A 120 -9.27 -21.51 43.58
C SER A 120 -8.85 -22.81 42.88
N ALA A 121 -9.84 -23.59 42.45
CA ALA A 121 -9.64 -24.76 41.60
C ALA A 121 -8.65 -24.45 40.46
N PRO A 122 -7.84 -25.42 40.00
CA PRO A 122 -6.95 -25.20 38.86
C PRO A 122 -7.80 -24.73 37.67
N ARG A 123 -7.60 -23.47 37.26
CA ARG A 123 -8.27 -22.90 36.10
C ARG A 123 -7.98 -23.83 34.92
N LYS A 124 -9.03 -24.49 34.41
CA LYS A 124 -8.98 -25.22 33.13
C LYS A 124 -8.25 -24.31 32.13
N PRO A 125 -7.27 -24.80 31.35
CA PRO A 125 -6.61 -23.98 30.34
C PRO A 125 -7.72 -23.39 29.45
N ARG A 126 -7.90 -22.07 29.53
CA ARG A 126 -8.92 -21.34 28.79
C ARG A 126 -8.65 -21.61 27.32
N ARG A 127 -9.54 -22.37 26.67
CA ARG A 127 -9.42 -22.68 25.24
C ARG A 127 -9.67 -21.38 24.46
N LEU A 128 -8.58 -20.66 24.18
CA LEU A 128 -8.56 -19.53 23.26
C LEU A 128 -9.15 -19.98 21.93
N ARG A 129 -10.20 -19.28 21.48
CA ARG A 129 -11.02 -19.67 20.33
C ARG A 129 -10.17 -19.65 19.06
N SER A 130 -9.92 -20.80 18.45
CA SER A 130 -9.23 -20.90 17.17
C SER A 130 -10.24 -20.75 16.05
N PHE A 131 -10.14 -19.70 15.22
CA PHE A 131 -11.00 -19.58 14.05
C PHE A 131 -10.73 -20.71 13.07
N THR A 132 -11.67 -21.64 12.99
CA THR A 132 -11.71 -22.66 11.95
C THR A 132 -12.14 -22.03 10.63
N LYS A 133 -11.83 -22.70 9.52
CA LYS A 133 -12.28 -22.28 8.18
C LYS A 133 -13.80 -22.05 8.13
N LYS A 134 -14.58 -22.89 8.82
CA LYS A 134 -16.05 -22.77 8.90
C LYS A 134 -16.49 -21.52 9.64
N GLU A 135 -15.83 -21.19 10.76
CA GLU A 135 -16.14 -19.97 11.51
C GLU A 135 -15.78 -18.70 10.74
N LEU A 136 -14.68 -18.71 9.95
CA LEU A 136 -14.32 -17.58 9.09
C LEU A 136 -15.33 -17.36 7.97
N LEU A 137 -15.83 -18.43 7.37
CA LEU A 137 -16.92 -18.35 6.38
C LEU A 137 -18.19 -17.81 7.04
N ALA A 138 -18.54 -18.32 8.23
CA ALA A 138 -19.70 -17.87 8.99
C ALA A 138 -19.62 -16.42 9.52
N LEU A 139 -18.48 -15.72 9.40
CA LEU A 139 -18.41 -14.30 9.71
C LEU A 139 -19.28 -13.48 8.76
N VAL A 140 -19.29 -13.85 7.47
CA VAL A 140 -20.09 -13.20 6.44
C VAL A 140 -21.30 -14.08 6.16
N ASP A 141 -22.50 -13.52 6.28
CA ASP A 141 -23.71 -14.30 6.01
C ASP A 141 -23.80 -14.67 4.52
N ASP A 142 -24.11 -15.93 4.25
CA ASP A 142 -24.59 -16.37 2.93
C ASP A 142 -25.96 -15.70 2.69
N TYR A 143 -26.15 -15.14 1.49
CA TYR A 143 -27.40 -14.49 1.10
C TYR A 143 -28.44 -15.54 0.72
N ASP A 144 -29.63 -15.50 1.33
CA ASP A 144 -30.86 -16.24 0.97
C ASP A 144 -30.75 -17.75 0.66
N GLY A 145 -29.69 -18.43 1.10
CA GLY A 145 -29.54 -19.88 0.93
C GLY A 145 -29.17 -20.35 -0.48
N GLU A 146 -28.86 -19.44 -1.40
CA GLU A 146 -28.31 -19.79 -2.71
C GLU A 146 -26.80 -20.08 -2.61
N GLU A 147 -26.34 -21.15 -3.27
CA GLU A 147 -24.92 -21.49 -3.31
C GLU A 147 -24.14 -20.42 -4.08
N ILE A 148 -23.38 -19.59 -3.36
CA ILE A 148 -22.49 -18.60 -3.98
C ILE A 148 -21.46 -19.31 -4.86
N GLY A 149 -21.57 -19.11 -6.17
CA GLY A 149 -20.65 -19.55 -7.21
C GLY A 149 -19.24 -18.93 -7.13
N PRO A 150 -18.30 -19.34 -8.01
CA PRO A 150 -16.96 -18.76 -8.06
C PRO A 150 -16.99 -17.29 -8.50
N VAL A 151 -15.92 -16.55 -8.20
CA VAL A 151 -15.80 -15.12 -8.55
C VAL A 151 -15.92 -14.90 -10.07
N ASP A 152 -15.41 -15.84 -10.88
CA ASP A 152 -15.40 -15.73 -12.34
C ASP A 152 -16.80 -15.56 -12.93
N GLU A 153 -17.82 -16.17 -12.32
CA GLU A 153 -19.22 -16.05 -12.76
C GLU A 153 -19.74 -14.60 -12.66
N TYR A 154 -19.27 -13.86 -11.66
CA TYR A 154 -19.67 -12.47 -11.40
C TYR A 154 -18.83 -11.44 -12.17
N LEU A 155 -17.70 -11.88 -12.76
CA LEU A 155 -16.84 -11.06 -13.63
C LEU A 155 -17.19 -11.23 -15.12
N GLU A 156 -18.09 -12.15 -15.47
CA GLU A 156 -18.47 -12.45 -16.85
C GLU A 156 -19.66 -11.60 -17.35
N TYR A 157 -19.53 -10.28 -17.40
CA TYR A 157 -20.44 -9.46 -18.23
C TYR A 157 -19.99 -9.31 -19.69
N LEU A 158 -18.74 -9.71 -20.01
CA LEU A 158 -18.23 -9.78 -21.38
C LEU A 158 -17.70 -11.19 -21.69
N ARG A 159 -18.60 -12.18 -21.81
CA ARG A 159 -18.31 -13.33 -22.69
C ARG A 159 -18.53 -12.86 -24.12
N ASP A 160 -17.55 -12.17 -24.68
CA ASP A 160 -17.46 -12.08 -26.13
C ASP A 160 -16.88 -13.43 -26.62
N PRO A 161 -17.68 -14.29 -27.28
CA PRO A 161 -17.18 -15.56 -27.81
C PRO A 161 -16.06 -15.37 -28.85
N TYR A 162 -15.83 -14.14 -29.34
CA TYR A 162 -14.81 -13.84 -30.34
C TYR A 162 -13.50 -13.28 -29.78
N MET A 163 -13.37 -13.07 -28.46
CA MET A 163 -12.14 -12.58 -27.83
C MET A 163 -11.18 -13.68 -27.36
N ARG A 164 -11.28 -14.90 -27.90
CA ARG A 164 -10.21 -15.90 -27.86
C ARG A 164 -9.43 -15.85 -29.18
N GLY A 165 -8.58 -14.85 -29.37
CA GLY A 165 -7.82 -14.79 -30.62
C GLY A 165 -7.07 -13.54 -30.98
N TYR A 166 -6.87 -12.57 -30.08
CA TYR A 166 -5.72 -11.70 -30.31
C TYR A 166 -4.48 -12.56 -30.09
N ALA A 167 -3.75 -12.82 -31.19
CA ALA A 167 -2.38 -13.28 -31.11
C ALA A 167 -1.70 -12.42 -30.04
N GLN A 168 -0.99 -13.06 -29.11
CA GLN A 168 -0.01 -12.32 -28.31
C GLN A 168 0.77 -11.48 -29.32
N PRO A 169 0.90 -10.16 -29.15
CA PRO A 169 1.69 -9.39 -30.09
C PRO A 169 3.01 -10.14 -30.22
N ASP A 170 3.38 -10.49 -31.45
CA ASP A 170 4.69 -11.05 -31.77
C ASP A 170 5.70 -9.94 -31.51
N THR A 171 5.91 -9.62 -30.24
CA THR A 171 7.01 -8.83 -29.77
C THR A 171 8.21 -9.70 -30.09
N GLN A 172 9.02 -9.28 -31.05
CA GLN A 172 10.38 -9.77 -31.15
C GLN A 172 10.93 -9.83 -29.73
N ARG A 173 11.31 -11.03 -29.28
CA ARG A 173 11.92 -11.26 -27.97
C ARG A 173 13.31 -10.65 -27.99
N ILE A 174 13.38 -9.32 -27.98
CA ILE A 174 14.60 -8.60 -27.67
C ILE A 174 14.73 -8.68 -26.16
N THR A 175 15.24 -9.82 -25.69
CA THR A 175 15.75 -9.91 -24.35
C THR A 175 17.01 -9.06 -24.32
N PHE A 176 16.91 -7.80 -23.92
CA PHE A 176 18.04 -7.16 -23.25
C PHE A 176 18.32 -8.04 -22.04
N ALA A 177 19.39 -8.83 -22.12
CA ALA A 177 19.82 -9.67 -21.01
C ALA A 177 20.19 -8.73 -19.87
N ARG A 178 19.25 -8.53 -18.96
CA ARG A 178 19.44 -7.78 -17.73
C ARG A 178 20.48 -8.51 -16.91
N THR A 179 21.70 -8.03 -16.99
CA THR A 179 22.77 -8.54 -16.15
C THR A 179 22.60 -7.87 -14.78
N ILE A 180 22.95 -8.56 -13.69
CA ILE A 180 22.98 -7.94 -12.34
C ILE A 180 23.80 -6.64 -12.36
N GLU A 181 24.75 -6.56 -13.28
CA GLU A 181 25.58 -5.41 -13.62
C GLU A 181 24.78 -4.17 -14.05
N ASP A 182 23.69 -4.31 -14.82
CA ASP A 182 22.88 -3.17 -15.29
C ASP A 182 22.12 -2.50 -14.14
N VAL A 183 21.63 -3.31 -13.20
CA VAL A 183 20.95 -2.82 -11.99
C VAL A 183 21.95 -2.17 -11.04
N ALA A 184 23.17 -2.73 -10.97
CA ALA A 184 24.25 -2.25 -10.13
C ALA A 184 24.98 -1.01 -10.69
N TYR A 185 24.69 -0.60 -11.93
CA TYR A 185 25.32 0.53 -12.58
C TYR A 185 24.79 1.89 -12.05
N PRO A 186 25.65 2.90 -11.85
CA PRO A 186 27.10 2.81 -11.79
C PRO A 186 27.55 2.14 -10.48
N SER A 187 28.54 1.25 -10.60
CA SER A 187 29.20 0.65 -9.43
C SER A 187 30.01 1.73 -8.68
N LEU A 188 30.41 1.47 -7.43
CA LEU A 188 31.12 2.46 -6.60
C LEU A 188 32.40 3.00 -7.28
N GLU A 189 33.06 2.18 -8.10
CA GLU A 189 34.28 2.51 -8.83
C GLU A 189 34.01 3.28 -10.13
N GLN A 190 32.78 3.19 -10.66
CA GLN A 190 32.35 3.81 -11.91
C GLN A 190 31.64 5.16 -11.69
N VAL A 191 31.46 5.57 -10.44
CA VAL A 191 30.91 6.88 -10.09
C VAL A 191 31.88 7.98 -10.53
N ILE A 192 31.36 9.06 -11.13
CA ILE A 192 32.17 10.23 -11.49
C ILE A 192 32.83 10.77 -10.21
N ARG A 193 34.16 10.94 -10.25
CA ARG A 193 34.89 11.48 -9.09
C ARG A 193 34.45 12.92 -8.84
N ALA A 194 33.70 13.09 -7.76
CA ALA A 194 33.22 14.37 -7.28
C ALA A 194 34.36 15.23 -6.73
N GLY A 195 34.30 16.55 -6.92
CA GLY A 195 35.14 17.52 -6.20
C GLY A 195 34.87 17.52 -4.69
N GLU A 196 35.69 18.19 -3.88
CA GLU A 196 35.54 18.19 -2.41
C GLU A 196 34.16 18.71 -1.95
N GLU A 197 33.66 19.79 -2.57
CA GLU A 197 32.33 20.37 -2.29
C GLU A 197 31.18 19.43 -2.68
N GLU A 198 31.31 18.74 -3.81
CA GLU A 198 30.33 17.77 -4.30
C GLU A 198 30.31 16.51 -3.41
N GLN A 199 31.48 16.07 -2.93
CA GLN A 199 31.59 14.96 -1.98
C GLN A 199 30.93 15.31 -0.64
N GLN A 200 31.09 16.55 -0.16
CA GLN A 200 30.41 17.02 1.03
C GLN A 200 28.88 17.02 0.83
N THR A 201 28.40 17.55 -0.31
CA THR A 201 26.98 17.55 -0.65
C THR A 201 26.41 16.13 -0.75
N LEU A 202 27.15 15.18 -1.35
CA LEU A 202 26.76 13.77 -1.44
C LEU A 202 26.74 13.10 -0.06
N TRP A 203 27.68 13.45 0.82
CA TRP A 203 27.70 12.94 2.19
C TRP A 203 26.51 13.45 2.99
N GLU A 204 26.21 14.74 2.91
CA GLU A 204 25.03 15.37 3.52
C GLU A 204 23.74 14.71 3.02
N LEU A 205 23.60 14.55 1.69
CA LEU A 205 22.45 13.88 1.08
C LEU A 205 22.32 12.43 1.58
N ARG A 206 23.42 11.69 1.61
CA ARG A 206 23.43 10.29 2.07
C ARG A 206 23.05 10.18 3.53
N PHE A 207 23.58 11.07 4.38
CA PHE A 207 23.26 11.11 5.79
C PHE A 207 21.77 11.41 6.01
N ALA A 208 21.22 12.40 5.29
CA ALA A 208 19.81 12.76 5.37
C ALA A 208 18.89 11.60 4.95
N VAL A 209 19.19 10.95 3.82
CA VAL A 209 18.44 9.78 3.31
C VAL A 209 18.49 8.60 4.27
N LEU A 210 19.68 8.25 4.80
CA LEU A 210 19.81 7.14 5.75
C LEU A 210 19.12 7.43 7.08
N THR A 211 19.16 8.68 7.54
CA THR A 211 18.45 9.12 8.76
C THR A 211 16.95 8.99 8.57
N ARG A 212 16.42 9.40 7.41
CA ARG A 212 14.98 9.25 7.09
C ARG A 212 14.56 7.79 6.95
N LEU A 213 15.37 6.92 6.35
CA LEU A 213 15.08 5.49 6.25
C LEU A 213 14.98 4.80 7.62
N ARG A 214 15.74 5.26 8.62
CA ARG A 214 15.66 4.76 10.00
C ARG A 214 14.50 5.38 10.78
N SER A 215 14.28 6.68 10.58
CA SER A 215 13.24 7.46 11.28
C SER A 215 12.58 8.44 10.32
N PRO A 216 11.39 8.11 9.77
CA PRO A 216 10.75 8.87 8.69
C PRO A 216 10.47 10.34 9.01
N HIS A 217 10.06 10.65 10.24
CA HIS A 217 9.61 11.99 10.63
C HIS A 217 10.71 12.95 11.10
N LYS A 218 12.00 12.54 11.06
CA LYS A 218 13.09 13.39 11.55
C LYS A 218 13.62 14.39 10.53
N VAL A 219 13.45 14.10 9.24
CA VAL A 219 14.04 14.88 8.15
C VAL A 219 12.97 15.06 7.08
N ASP A 220 12.69 16.30 6.70
CA ASP A 220 11.70 16.60 5.67
C ASP A 220 12.19 16.23 4.27
N LEU A 221 11.27 15.81 3.40
CA LEU A 221 11.59 15.48 2.01
C LEU A 221 12.06 16.70 1.22
N ASP A 222 11.53 17.87 1.55
CA ASP A 222 11.86 19.16 0.93
C ASP A 222 13.35 19.45 1.10
N HIS A 223 13.85 19.30 2.33
CA HIS A 223 15.26 19.46 2.64
C HIS A 223 16.16 18.47 1.86
N ILE A 224 15.77 17.20 1.78
CA ILE A 224 16.51 16.19 1.01
C ILE A 224 16.54 16.56 -0.49
N TYR A 225 15.42 17.06 -1.02
CA TYR A 225 15.31 17.45 -2.42
C TYR A 225 16.14 18.70 -2.73
N GLU A 226 16.17 19.68 -1.83
CA GLU A 226 17.03 20.86 -1.94
C GLU A 226 18.52 20.48 -1.96
N ILE A 227 18.96 19.57 -1.08
CA ILE A 227 20.34 19.07 -1.11
C ILE A 227 20.62 18.35 -2.44
N TYR A 228 19.67 17.54 -2.92
CA TYR A 228 19.81 16.86 -4.20
C TYR A 228 19.97 17.85 -5.37
N GLN A 229 19.22 18.96 -5.36
CA GLN A 229 19.29 19.99 -6.39
C GLN A 229 20.62 20.75 -6.42
N ARG A 230 21.36 20.79 -5.31
CA ARG A 230 22.70 21.40 -5.24
C ARG A 230 23.75 20.61 -6.05
N LEU A 231 23.48 19.35 -6.39
CA LEU A 231 24.38 18.56 -7.23
C LEU A 231 24.31 19.02 -8.69
N PRO A 232 25.47 19.06 -9.39
CA PRO A 232 25.53 19.42 -10.81
C PRO A 232 24.86 18.36 -11.69
N GLU A 233 24.30 18.80 -12.83
CA GLU A 233 23.74 17.91 -13.83
C GLU A 233 24.85 17.30 -14.70
N PRO A 234 24.88 15.98 -14.96
CA PRO A 234 23.90 14.94 -14.63
C PRO A 234 24.06 14.30 -13.22
N ARG A 235 23.12 14.59 -12.32
CA ARG A 235 23.18 14.24 -10.89
C ARG A 235 23.27 12.74 -10.61
N MET A 236 22.55 11.91 -11.38
CA MET A 236 22.41 10.48 -11.10
C MET A 236 23.69 9.65 -11.37
N LEU A 237 24.69 10.22 -12.06
CA LEU A 237 25.99 9.55 -12.29
C LEU A 237 26.94 9.69 -11.09
N TYR A 238 26.71 10.66 -10.20
CA TYR A 238 27.43 10.81 -8.93
C TYR A 238 26.95 9.84 -7.84
N ILE A 239 25.81 9.17 -8.08
CA ILE A 239 25.11 8.36 -7.08
C ILE A 239 25.21 6.88 -7.45
N HIS A 240 25.92 6.10 -6.64
CA HIS A 240 26.00 4.64 -6.83
C HIS A 240 24.64 3.95 -6.65
N ALA A 241 24.47 2.77 -7.26
CA ALA A 241 23.17 2.08 -7.35
C ALA A 241 22.43 1.90 -6.01
N ARG A 242 23.09 1.40 -4.95
CA ARG A 242 22.42 1.19 -3.65
C ARG A 242 21.87 2.49 -3.06
N PHE A 243 22.63 3.58 -3.16
CA PHE A 243 22.18 4.87 -2.68
C PHE A 243 21.07 5.46 -3.55
N ARG A 244 21.13 5.29 -4.88
CA ARG A 244 20.03 5.66 -5.79
C ARG A 244 18.73 4.94 -5.43
N HIS A 245 18.77 3.63 -5.23
CA HIS A 245 17.59 2.85 -4.83
C HIS A 245 17.05 3.29 -3.45
N GLN A 246 17.92 3.66 -2.53
CA GLN A 246 17.53 4.23 -1.23
C GLN A 246 16.86 5.60 -1.38
N LEU A 247 17.44 6.48 -2.21
CA LEU A 247 16.90 7.81 -2.52
C LEU A 247 15.50 7.68 -3.12
N LEU A 248 15.34 6.88 -4.18
CA LEU A 248 14.04 6.64 -4.82
C LEU A 248 13.05 5.98 -3.86
N ARG A 249 13.50 5.10 -2.98
CA ARG A 249 12.63 4.51 -1.95
C ARG A 249 12.13 5.53 -0.93
N VAL A 250 12.97 6.49 -0.53
CA VAL A 250 12.59 7.56 0.40
C VAL A 250 11.54 8.49 -0.23
N PHE A 251 11.78 8.96 -1.45
CA PHE A 251 10.80 9.78 -2.18
C PHE A 251 9.56 8.99 -2.58
N GLY A 252 9.68 7.67 -2.73
CA GLY A 252 8.56 6.74 -2.92
C GLY A 252 7.69 6.53 -1.67
N GLN A 253 8.03 7.13 -0.52
CA GLN A 253 7.32 6.98 0.74
C GLN A 253 7.18 8.34 1.47
N PRO A 254 6.36 9.26 0.93
CA PRO A 254 6.14 10.55 1.54
C PRO A 254 5.15 10.43 2.69
N ASP A 255 5.20 11.40 3.61
CA ASP A 255 4.27 11.50 4.73
C ASP A 255 2.86 11.83 4.20
N GLU A 256 2.78 12.80 3.27
CA GLU A 256 1.57 13.15 2.53
C GLU A 256 1.77 12.96 1.02
N ARG A 257 0.75 12.39 0.36
CA ARG A 257 0.76 12.14 -1.08
C ARG A 257 0.14 13.30 -1.80
N ASP A 258 0.93 14.36 -1.96
CA ASP A 258 0.49 15.57 -2.65
C ASP A 258 1.07 15.64 -4.06
N SER A 259 0.53 16.57 -4.85
CA SER A 259 1.08 16.92 -6.16
C SER A 259 2.55 17.32 -6.07
N GLY A 260 2.96 18.05 -5.01
CA GLY A 260 4.36 18.41 -4.78
C GLY A 260 5.27 17.20 -4.59
N SER A 261 4.89 16.26 -3.72
CA SER A 261 5.60 14.99 -3.52
C SER A 261 5.69 14.16 -4.79
N MET A 262 4.62 14.13 -5.59
CA MET A 262 4.59 13.45 -6.89
C MET A 262 5.58 14.09 -7.87
N LEU A 263 5.55 15.42 -8.03
CA LEU A 263 6.42 16.14 -8.97
C LEU A 263 7.90 15.92 -8.64
N ARG A 264 8.28 15.93 -7.36
CA ARG A 264 9.66 15.64 -6.93
C ARG A 264 10.07 14.21 -7.27
N TYR A 265 9.21 13.23 -7.02
CA TYR A 265 9.48 11.84 -7.36
C TYR A 265 9.68 11.66 -8.87
N PHE A 266 8.80 12.25 -9.71
CA PHE A 266 8.94 12.16 -11.16
C PHE A 266 10.12 12.95 -11.71
N ALA A 267 10.54 14.04 -11.07
CA ALA A 267 11.79 14.73 -11.41
C ALA A 267 13.00 13.81 -11.21
N LEU A 268 13.06 13.07 -10.09
CA LEU A 268 14.11 12.08 -9.85
C LEU A 268 14.08 10.95 -10.90
N ILE A 269 12.89 10.44 -11.23
CA ILE A 269 12.73 9.40 -12.26
C ILE A 269 13.17 9.92 -13.64
N ALA A 270 12.84 11.17 -13.98
CA ALA A 270 13.28 11.79 -15.22
C ALA A 270 14.81 11.92 -15.27
N ASP A 271 15.46 12.34 -14.18
CA ASP A 271 16.92 12.41 -14.09
C ASP A 271 17.56 11.02 -14.27
N VAL A 272 16.97 9.95 -13.72
CA VAL A 272 17.44 8.57 -13.96
C VAL A 272 17.29 8.19 -15.43
N LYS A 273 16.12 8.42 -16.04
CA LYS A 273 15.86 8.12 -17.46
C LYS A 273 16.78 8.91 -18.40
N ASN A 274 17.03 10.18 -18.12
CA ASN A 274 17.91 11.04 -18.91
C ASN A 274 19.37 10.56 -18.92
N THR A 275 19.82 9.86 -17.87
CA THR A 275 21.14 9.24 -17.81
C THR A 275 21.21 7.86 -18.49
N GLY A 276 20.10 7.33 -19.00
CA GLY A 276 20.04 6.00 -19.63
C GLY A 276 20.10 4.83 -18.63
N ILE A 277 20.00 5.11 -17.33
CA ILE A 277 20.03 4.06 -16.29
C ILE A 277 18.66 3.34 -16.27
N PRO A 278 18.64 1.99 -16.31
CA PRO A 278 17.38 1.26 -16.28
C PRO A 278 16.75 1.30 -14.88
N LEU A 279 15.42 1.47 -14.85
CA LEU A 279 14.62 1.38 -13.63
C LEU A 279 14.32 -0.08 -13.26
N THR A 280 14.25 -0.36 -11.96
CA THR A 280 13.85 -1.65 -11.40
C THR A 280 12.33 -1.82 -11.40
N THR A 281 11.87 -3.08 -11.29
CA THR A 281 10.42 -3.38 -11.17
C THR A 281 9.77 -2.66 -9.99
N SER A 282 10.46 -2.56 -8.86
CA SER A 282 9.97 -1.84 -7.68
C SER A 282 9.85 -0.34 -7.90
N GLU A 283 10.77 0.27 -8.66
CA GLU A 283 10.74 1.70 -8.97
C GLU A 283 9.61 2.03 -9.95
N TRP A 284 9.41 1.21 -10.98
CA TRP A 284 8.25 1.33 -11.86
C TRP A 284 6.93 1.18 -11.10
N ASN A 285 6.82 0.17 -10.22
CA ASN A 285 5.63 -0.01 -9.39
C ASN A 285 5.40 1.21 -8.47
N CYS A 286 6.46 1.80 -7.91
CA CYS A 286 6.35 3.03 -7.14
C CYS A 286 5.88 4.20 -8.00
N ALA A 287 6.42 4.38 -9.21
CA ALA A 287 6.01 5.42 -10.15
C ALA A 287 4.54 5.30 -10.56
N ILE A 288 4.08 4.10 -10.95
CA ILE A 288 2.68 3.84 -11.31
C ILE A 288 1.75 4.12 -10.11
N ASN A 289 2.14 3.68 -8.91
CA ASN A 289 1.36 3.94 -7.69
C ASN A 289 1.36 5.44 -7.29
N PHE A 290 2.41 6.18 -7.61
CA PHE A 290 2.49 7.62 -7.35
C PHE A 290 1.67 8.46 -8.31
N ALA A 291 1.73 8.14 -9.61
CA ALA A 291 0.94 8.78 -10.66
C ALA A 291 -0.58 8.72 -10.38
N THR A 292 -1.00 7.79 -9.53
CA THR A 292 -2.42 7.49 -9.31
C THR A 292 -2.93 7.86 -7.94
N ARG A 293 -2.07 7.93 -6.91
CA ARG A 293 -2.49 8.14 -5.51
C ARG A 293 -2.12 9.49 -4.92
N TYR A 294 -1.68 10.44 -5.75
CA TYR A 294 -1.45 11.83 -5.35
C TYR A 294 -2.75 12.65 -5.26
N VAL A 295 -3.84 12.16 -5.87
CA VAL A 295 -5.18 12.78 -5.79
C VAL A 295 -6.05 12.00 -4.80
N GLY A 296 -6.93 12.71 -4.10
CA GLY A 296 -7.91 12.09 -3.20
C GLY A 296 -8.97 11.24 -3.90
N THR A 297 -9.32 11.59 -5.14
CA THR A 297 -10.26 10.86 -6.03
C THR A 297 -9.55 10.56 -7.34
N VAL A 298 -9.50 9.28 -7.71
CA VAL A 298 -8.88 8.84 -8.98
C VAL A 298 -9.87 9.14 -10.11
N THR A 299 -9.39 9.80 -11.16
CA THR A 299 -10.16 10.07 -12.38
C THR A 299 -9.54 9.33 -13.57
N GLU A 300 -10.14 9.48 -14.75
CA GLU A 300 -9.66 8.84 -15.98
C GLU A 300 -8.23 9.26 -16.34
N THR A 301 -7.82 10.50 -16.03
CA THR A 301 -6.47 11.00 -16.31
C THR A 301 -5.38 10.23 -15.56
N GLU A 302 -5.65 9.86 -14.31
CA GLU A 302 -4.73 9.04 -13.52
C GLU A 302 -4.66 7.60 -14.05
N VAL A 303 -5.79 7.06 -14.51
CA VAL A 303 -5.84 5.72 -15.13
C VAL A 303 -5.02 5.71 -16.42
N GLU A 304 -5.20 6.70 -17.29
CA GLU A 304 -4.42 6.84 -18.52
C GLU A 304 -2.92 6.96 -18.24
N ALA A 305 -2.53 7.77 -17.23
CA ALA A 305 -1.14 7.90 -16.82
C ALA A 305 -0.56 6.57 -16.33
N ALA A 306 -1.33 5.79 -15.56
CA ALA A 306 -0.92 4.47 -15.09
C ALA A 306 -0.72 3.48 -16.23
N LEU A 307 -1.65 3.45 -17.20
CA LEU A 307 -1.56 2.59 -18.38
C LEU A 307 -0.40 3.00 -19.29
N LYS A 308 -0.15 4.30 -19.44
CA LYS A 308 1.02 4.80 -20.19
C LYS A 308 2.32 4.34 -19.54
N LEU A 309 2.47 4.50 -18.23
CA LEU A 309 3.65 4.04 -17.49
C LEU A 309 3.81 2.51 -17.55
N TRP A 310 2.71 1.75 -17.53
CA TRP A 310 2.76 0.31 -17.70
C TRP A 310 3.21 -0.09 -19.12
N ARG A 311 2.72 0.59 -20.16
CA ARG A 311 3.19 0.41 -21.54
C ARG A 311 4.68 0.75 -21.66
N GLU A 312 5.14 1.87 -21.11
CA GLU A 312 6.56 2.24 -21.11
C GLU A 312 7.41 1.18 -20.39
N MET A 313 6.91 0.65 -19.27
CA MET A 313 7.58 -0.41 -18.51
C MET A 313 7.74 -1.70 -19.34
N GLU A 314 6.69 -2.18 -20.01
CA GLU A 314 6.75 -3.45 -20.76
C GLU A 314 7.35 -3.30 -22.17
N CYS A 315 6.95 -2.28 -22.93
CA CYS A 315 7.33 -2.11 -24.33
C CYS A 315 8.70 -1.44 -24.49
N ASP A 316 8.95 -0.34 -23.78
CA ASP A 316 10.16 0.46 -23.99
C ASP A 316 11.31 -0.05 -23.13
N ALA A 317 11.04 -0.36 -21.87
CA ALA A 317 12.04 -0.83 -20.91
C ALA A 317 12.18 -2.36 -20.85
N GLY A 318 11.30 -3.11 -21.53
CA GLY A 318 11.35 -4.58 -21.59
C GLY A 318 11.12 -5.27 -20.23
N ILE A 319 10.44 -4.61 -19.29
CA ILE A 319 10.24 -5.10 -17.93
C ILE A 319 8.85 -5.70 -17.81
N LYS A 320 8.79 -7.01 -17.58
CA LYS A 320 7.50 -7.67 -17.37
C LYS A 320 6.82 -7.18 -16.09
N ALA A 321 5.53 -6.89 -16.20
CA ALA A 321 4.69 -6.62 -15.04
C ALA A 321 4.68 -7.80 -14.07
N THR A 322 4.48 -7.47 -12.79
CA THR A 322 4.43 -8.42 -11.68
C THR A 322 3.06 -8.37 -11.02
N ASN A 323 2.77 -9.29 -10.09
CA ASN A 323 1.51 -9.27 -9.32
C ASN A 323 1.29 -7.93 -8.62
N VAL A 324 2.36 -7.24 -8.21
CA VAL A 324 2.28 -5.91 -7.58
C VAL A 324 1.83 -4.85 -8.59
N THR A 325 2.36 -4.90 -9.82
CA THR A 325 2.01 -3.98 -10.91
C THR A 325 0.52 -4.08 -11.22
N PHE A 326 0.03 -5.31 -11.43
CA PHE A 326 -1.38 -5.52 -11.74
C PHE A 326 -2.31 -5.19 -10.58
N ASN A 327 -1.91 -5.46 -9.32
CA ASN A 327 -2.70 -5.04 -8.16
C ASN A 327 -2.84 -3.51 -8.10
N ILE A 328 -1.81 -2.74 -8.47
CA ILE A 328 -1.89 -1.27 -8.54
C ILE A 328 -2.84 -0.87 -9.67
N LEU A 329 -2.67 -1.40 -10.88
CA LEU A 329 -3.53 -1.07 -12.02
C LEU A 329 -5.00 -1.40 -11.76
N PHE A 330 -5.27 -2.55 -11.14
CA PHE A 330 -6.61 -2.98 -10.77
C PHE A 330 -7.23 -2.03 -9.73
N ASP A 331 -6.53 -1.72 -8.64
CA ASP A 331 -7.01 -0.77 -7.60
C ASP A 331 -7.33 0.61 -8.18
N VAL A 332 -6.51 1.08 -9.13
CA VAL A 332 -6.69 2.37 -9.81
C VAL A 332 -7.92 2.35 -10.72
N ALA A 333 -8.09 1.31 -11.54
CA ALA A 333 -9.27 1.15 -12.39
C ALA A 333 -10.56 1.08 -11.54
N CYS A 334 -10.53 0.33 -10.43
CA CYS A 334 -11.64 0.24 -9.49
C CYS A 334 -12.02 1.62 -8.92
N LYS A 335 -11.03 2.38 -8.44
CA LYS A 335 -11.27 3.70 -7.81
C LYS A 335 -11.73 4.77 -8.80
N ALA A 336 -11.34 4.66 -10.07
CA ALA A 336 -11.85 5.51 -11.13
C ALA A 336 -13.28 5.13 -11.56
N GLY A 337 -13.81 4.00 -11.10
CA GLY A 337 -15.12 3.48 -11.52
C GLY A 337 -15.11 2.83 -12.91
N ASN A 338 -13.94 2.61 -13.52
CA ASN A 338 -13.83 1.93 -14.81
C ASN A 338 -13.77 0.41 -14.59
N PHE A 339 -14.94 -0.16 -14.31
CA PHE A 339 -15.07 -1.59 -13.97
C PHE A 339 -14.71 -2.51 -15.14
N THR A 340 -14.99 -2.08 -16.37
CA THR A 340 -14.61 -2.82 -17.59
C THR A 340 -13.09 -3.00 -17.70
N LEU A 341 -12.33 -1.94 -17.43
CA LEU A 341 -10.87 -2.02 -17.43
C LEU A 341 -10.36 -2.91 -16.28
N ALA A 342 -10.99 -2.84 -15.10
CA ALA A 342 -10.63 -3.69 -13.97
C ALA A 342 -10.83 -5.18 -14.28
N GLU A 343 -11.94 -5.55 -14.93
CA GLU A 343 -12.20 -6.92 -15.41
C GLU A 343 -11.19 -7.36 -16.48
N MET A 344 -10.81 -6.47 -17.41
CA MET A 344 -9.76 -6.78 -18.40
C MET A 344 -8.40 -7.03 -17.73
N ILE A 345 -8.03 -6.21 -16.74
CA ILE A 345 -6.80 -6.38 -15.95
C ILE A 345 -6.83 -7.71 -15.19
N TYR A 346 -7.98 -8.06 -14.61
CA TYR A 346 -8.16 -9.35 -13.93
C TYR A 346 -7.91 -10.53 -14.87
N ARG A 347 -8.53 -10.53 -16.06
CA ARG A 347 -8.33 -11.59 -17.07
C ARG A 347 -6.88 -11.65 -17.57
N GLU A 348 -6.22 -10.51 -17.72
CA GLU A 348 -4.81 -10.46 -18.10
C GLU A 348 -3.92 -11.08 -17.01
N MET A 349 -4.22 -10.84 -15.73
CA MET A 349 -3.50 -11.48 -14.61
C MET A 349 -3.67 -13.00 -14.64
N GLU A 350 -4.91 -13.46 -14.85
CA GLU A 350 -5.25 -14.88 -14.94
C GLU A 350 -4.57 -15.55 -16.15
N GLY A 351 -4.68 -14.93 -17.33
CA GLY A 351 -4.08 -15.44 -18.58
C GLY A 351 -2.56 -15.52 -18.53
N ARG A 352 -1.90 -14.67 -17.73
CA ARG A 352 -0.46 -14.73 -17.46
C ARG A 352 -0.09 -15.68 -16.30
N GLY A 353 -1.07 -16.31 -15.66
CA GLY A 353 -0.86 -17.29 -14.59
C GLY A 353 -0.39 -16.69 -13.26
N HIS A 354 -0.73 -15.42 -12.96
CA HIS A 354 -0.33 -14.79 -11.72
C HIS A 354 -1.13 -15.33 -10.53
N HIS A 355 -0.45 -15.86 -9.51
CA HIS A 355 -1.11 -16.27 -8.27
C HIS A 355 -1.68 -15.08 -7.49
N TYR A 356 -2.97 -15.16 -7.16
CA TYR A 356 -3.63 -14.22 -6.28
C TYR A 356 -3.07 -14.28 -4.86
N ASN A 357 -3.00 -13.10 -4.23
CA ASN A 357 -2.55 -12.90 -2.86
C ASN A 357 -3.63 -12.16 -2.08
N ARG A 358 -3.44 -11.99 -0.76
CA ARG A 358 -4.33 -11.18 0.09
C ARG A 358 -4.74 -9.84 -0.54
N TYR A 359 -3.81 -9.09 -1.14
CA TYR A 359 -4.12 -7.79 -1.73
C TYR A 359 -5.10 -7.90 -2.90
N HIS A 360 -4.95 -8.94 -3.73
CA HIS A 360 -5.82 -9.18 -4.86
C HIS A 360 -7.27 -9.42 -4.40
N TYR A 361 -7.48 -10.38 -3.49
CA TYR A 361 -8.82 -10.66 -2.94
C TYR A 361 -9.44 -9.47 -2.22
N THR A 362 -8.65 -8.73 -1.44
CA THR A 362 -9.14 -7.50 -0.78
C THR A 362 -9.58 -6.46 -1.80
N SER A 363 -8.87 -6.35 -2.93
CA SER A 363 -9.22 -5.43 -4.02
C SER A 363 -10.46 -5.90 -4.77
N LEU A 364 -10.65 -7.21 -4.98
CA LEU A 364 -11.87 -7.79 -5.55
C LEU A 364 -13.10 -7.52 -4.70
N ILE A 365 -13.01 -7.71 -3.38
CA ILE A 365 -14.09 -7.35 -2.44
C ILE A 365 -14.45 -5.87 -2.59
N HIS A 366 -13.44 -5.00 -2.65
CA HIS A 366 -13.66 -3.56 -2.83
C HIS A 366 -14.26 -3.22 -4.21
N PHE A 367 -13.85 -3.91 -5.27
CA PHE A 367 -14.38 -3.79 -6.63
C PHE A 367 -15.87 -4.09 -6.67
N PHE A 368 -16.29 -5.27 -6.20
CA PHE A 368 -17.71 -5.64 -6.17
C PHE A 368 -18.52 -4.72 -5.25
N GLY A 369 -17.95 -4.31 -4.11
CA GLY A 369 -18.56 -3.31 -3.22
C GLY A 369 -18.68 -1.90 -3.81
N LEU A 370 -17.91 -1.56 -4.86
CA LEU A 370 -18.09 -0.33 -5.65
C LEU A 370 -19.12 -0.52 -6.78
N LYS A 371 -19.23 -1.73 -7.34
CA LYS A 371 -20.26 -2.12 -8.32
C LYS A 371 -21.65 -2.34 -7.69
N HIS A 372 -21.74 -2.29 -6.36
CA HIS A 372 -22.95 -2.61 -5.58
C HIS A 372 -23.43 -4.07 -5.75
N GLU A 373 -22.51 -4.98 -6.04
CA GLU A 373 -22.78 -6.39 -6.28
C GLU A 373 -22.37 -7.22 -5.06
N THR A 374 -23.32 -7.54 -4.18
CA THR A 374 -23.03 -8.19 -2.91
C THR A 374 -22.74 -9.69 -3.04
N SER A 375 -23.30 -10.36 -4.04
CA SER A 375 -23.02 -11.76 -4.39
C SER A 375 -21.56 -11.98 -4.77
N GLY A 376 -21.04 -11.21 -5.75
CA GLY A 376 -19.63 -11.25 -6.15
C GLY A 376 -18.67 -10.90 -5.01
N MET A 377 -19.07 -9.97 -4.13
CA MET A 377 -18.31 -9.63 -2.93
C MET A 377 -18.19 -10.81 -1.95
N ARG A 378 -19.30 -11.53 -1.69
CA ARG A 378 -19.30 -12.74 -0.87
C ARG A 378 -18.51 -13.87 -1.53
N ALA A 379 -18.59 -14.02 -2.85
CA ALA A 379 -17.80 -14.98 -3.61
C ALA A 379 -16.29 -14.72 -3.44
N ALA A 380 -15.85 -13.47 -3.59
CA ALA A 380 -14.45 -13.08 -3.40
C ALA A 380 -13.97 -13.34 -1.96
N TYR A 381 -14.82 -13.10 -0.96
CA TYR A 381 -14.51 -13.43 0.43
C TYR A 381 -14.39 -14.95 0.66
N LYS A 382 -15.34 -15.74 0.13
CA LYS A 382 -15.33 -17.20 0.20
C LYS A 382 -14.07 -17.79 -0.44
N GLU A 383 -13.67 -17.29 -1.61
CA GLU A 383 -12.43 -17.69 -2.28
C GLU A 383 -11.18 -17.32 -1.48
N MET A 384 -11.14 -16.12 -0.88
CA MET A 384 -10.03 -15.70 -0.02
C MET A 384 -9.83 -16.67 1.16
N VAL A 385 -10.92 -17.06 1.82
CA VAL A 385 -10.90 -18.03 2.92
C VAL A 385 -10.50 -19.42 2.41
N ASN A 386 -10.99 -19.84 1.23
CA ASN A 386 -10.64 -21.11 0.60
C ASN A 386 -9.15 -21.19 0.21
N ALA A 387 -8.58 -20.10 -0.28
CA ALA A 387 -7.15 -19.97 -0.59
C ALA A 387 -6.26 -20.02 0.67
N GLY A 388 -6.86 -19.87 1.86
CA GLY A 388 -6.16 -19.88 3.14
C GLY A 388 -5.36 -18.60 3.39
N GLU A 389 -5.79 -17.49 2.81
CA GLU A 389 -5.27 -16.16 3.13
C GLU A 389 -5.81 -15.69 4.50
N MET A 390 -5.06 -14.81 5.18
CA MET A 390 -5.43 -14.34 6.53
C MET A 390 -6.50 -13.25 6.44
N ILE A 391 -7.57 -13.42 7.22
CA ILE A 391 -8.64 -12.44 7.36
C ILE A 391 -8.29 -11.47 8.46
N ASP A 392 -8.40 -10.17 8.21
CA ASP A 392 -8.11 -9.14 9.19
C ASP A 392 -9.15 -8.01 9.12
N THR A 393 -9.03 -7.06 10.05
CA THR A 393 -9.78 -5.80 10.08
C THR A 393 -9.98 -5.13 8.72
N VAL A 394 -8.97 -5.08 7.84
CA VAL A 394 -9.07 -4.40 6.54
C VAL A 394 -10.03 -5.12 5.61
N VAL A 395 -10.00 -6.46 5.58
CA VAL A 395 -10.92 -7.27 4.79
C VAL A 395 -12.35 -7.10 5.30
N LEU A 396 -12.57 -7.17 6.62
CA LEU A 396 -13.90 -6.99 7.19
C LEU A 396 -14.43 -5.56 6.99
N ASN A 397 -13.57 -4.54 7.10
CA ASN A 397 -13.94 -3.16 6.79
C ASN A 397 -14.33 -2.97 5.32
N ALA A 398 -13.67 -3.67 4.39
CA ALA A 398 -14.03 -3.66 2.98
C ALA A 398 -15.43 -4.28 2.77
N MET A 399 -15.71 -5.41 3.42
CA MET A 399 -17.03 -6.06 3.42
C MET A 399 -18.12 -5.15 4.01
N ILE A 400 -17.92 -4.59 5.22
CA ILE A 400 -18.86 -3.66 5.87
C ILE A 400 -19.13 -2.46 4.95
N SER A 401 -18.07 -1.85 4.40
CA SER A 401 -18.20 -0.71 3.49
C SER A 401 -18.99 -1.07 2.22
N GLY A 402 -18.76 -2.25 1.63
CA GLY A 402 -19.47 -2.71 0.44
C GLY A 402 -20.94 -3.02 0.70
N LEU A 403 -21.25 -3.71 1.81
CA LEU A 403 -22.63 -4.02 2.23
C LEU A 403 -23.43 -2.73 2.47
N LEU A 404 -22.87 -1.78 3.22
CA LEU A 404 -23.51 -0.48 3.47
C LEU A 404 -23.73 0.35 2.19
N ARG A 405 -22.80 0.28 1.23
CA ARG A 405 -22.97 0.94 -0.08
C ARG A 405 -24.09 0.31 -0.90
N SER A 406 -24.29 -1.00 -0.76
CA SER A 406 -25.31 -1.76 -1.49
C SER A 406 -26.68 -1.71 -0.80
N GLY A 407 -26.78 -1.05 0.36
CA GLY A 407 -28.03 -0.91 1.13
C GLY A 407 -28.32 -2.07 2.09
N GLU A 408 -27.44 -3.07 2.17
CA GLU A 408 -27.57 -4.21 3.07
C GLU A 408 -27.04 -3.86 4.49
N GLU A 409 -27.81 -3.09 5.24
CA GLU A 409 -27.41 -2.61 6.57
C GLU A 409 -27.41 -3.70 7.63
N ALA A 410 -28.45 -4.53 7.67
CA ALA A 410 -28.56 -5.58 8.69
C ALA A 410 -27.39 -6.60 8.62
N PRO A 411 -26.98 -7.10 7.44
CA PRO A 411 -25.77 -7.91 7.33
C PRO A 411 -24.49 -7.18 7.76
N ALA A 412 -24.36 -5.89 7.43
CA ALA A 412 -23.21 -5.08 7.83
C ALA A 412 -23.12 -4.91 9.36
N GLU A 413 -24.25 -4.66 10.02
CA GLU A 413 -24.34 -4.58 11.48
C GLU A 413 -24.01 -5.92 12.14
N ARG A 414 -24.57 -7.04 11.64
CA ARG A 414 -24.23 -8.38 12.17
C ARG A 414 -22.75 -8.70 12.02
N LEU A 415 -22.14 -8.34 10.89
CA LEU A 415 -20.71 -8.52 10.66
C LEU A 415 -19.86 -7.68 11.65
N TYR A 416 -20.27 -6.43 11.91
CA TYR A 416 -19.64 -5.57 12.90
C TYR A 416 -19.74 -6.16 14.32
N GLU A 417 -20.92 -6.65 14.72
CA GLU A 417 -21.09 -7.26 16.04
C GLU A 417 -20.25 -8.54 16.21
N ARG A 418 -20.13 -9.37 15.15
CA ARG A 418 -19.24 -10.53 15.16
C ARG A 418 -17.77 -10.14 15.29
N MET A 419 -17.35 -9.08 14.59
CA MET A 419 -16.00 -8.52 14.68
C MET A 419 -15.70 -7.99 16.10
N LYS A 420 -16.67 -7.31 16.72
CA LYS A 420 -16.59 -6.81 18.10
C LYS A 420 -16.49 -7.95 19.11
N ALA A 421 -17.33 -8.98 18.99
CA ALA A 421 -17.28 -10.16 19.86
C ALA A 421 -15.93 -10.89 19.77
N ALA A 422 -15.41 -11.08 18.55
CA ALA A 422 -14.10 -11.70 18.32
C ALA A 422 -12.93 -10.91 18.95
N SER A 423 -13.03 -9.58 18.97
CA SER A 423 -12.04 -8.72 19.61
C SER A 423 -12.03 -8.86 21.12
N LEU A 424 -13.20 -8.95 21.75
CA LEU A 424 -13.32 -9.07 23.21
C LEU A 424 -12.82 -10.45 23.68
N ASP A 425 -13.10 -11.50 22.92
CA ASP A 425 -12.59 -12.85 23.17
C ASP A 425 -11.04 -12.90 23.12
N SER A 426 -10.42 -12.08 22.26
CA SER A 426 -8.97 -12.02 22.09
C SER A 426 -8.25 -11.14 23.12
N ALA A 427 -8.97 -10.23 23.78
CA ALA A 427 -8.42 -9.26 24.73
C ALA A 427 -8.40 -9.75 26.19
N GLY A 428 -9.00 -10.92 26.48
CA GLY A 428 -9.11 -11.49 27.83
C GLY A 428 -7.79 -11.97 28.49
N ASP A 429 -6.63 -11.68 27.89
CA ASP A 429 -5.29 -12.09 28.32
C ASP A 429 -4.39 -10.94 28.83
N ALA A 430 -4.90 -9.70 28.94
CA ALA A 430 -4.16 -8.59 29.56
C ALA A 430 -4.70 -8.29 30.97
N ASP A 431 -4.17 -8.99 31.97
CA ASP A 431 -4.28 -8.60 33.38
C ASP A 431 -3.42 -7.34 33.61
N SER A 432 -4.00 -6.17 33.30
CA SER A 432 -3.44 -4.87 33.67
C SER A 432 -4.57 -3.98 34.15
N THR A 433 -4.51 -3.66 35.44
CA THR A 433 -5.51 -2.97 36.27
C THR A 433 -5.84 -1.52 35.84
N ASP A 434 -5.38 -1.07 34.68
CA ASP A 434 -5.74 0.24 34.13
C ASP A 434 -5.61 0.27 32.60
N GLY A 435 -6.62 -0.23 31.87
CA GLY A 435 -6.48 -0.36 30.42
C GLY A 435 -7.52 -1.23 29.75
N GLY A 436 -8.66 -0.68 29.33
CA GLY A 436 -9.55 -1.34 28.35
C GLY A 436 -8.78 -1.82 27.11
N PRO A 437 -9.37 -2.70 26.27
CA PRO A 437 -8.69 -3.36 25.15
C PRO A 437 -8.07 -2.33 24.20
N GLY A 438 -6.79 -2.00 24.43
CA GLY A 438 -6.09 -0.98 23.69
C GLY A 438 -5.75 -1.53 22.31
N VAL A 439 -6.54 -1.15 21.30
CA VAL A 439 -6.18 -1.44 19.90
C VAL A 439 -4.91 -0.62 19.59
N PRO A 440 -3.78 -1.24 19.23
CA PRO A 440 -2.54 -0.53 18.98
C PRO A 440 -2.75 0.54 17.89
N VAL A 441 -2.35 1.78 18.20
CA VAL A 441 -2.45 2.91 17.28
C VAL A 441 -1.66 2.60 16.01
N ARG A 442 -2.34 2.62 14.87
CA ARG A 442 -1.76 2.32 13.56
C ARG A 442 -0.97 3.52 13.04
N THR A 443 0.35 3.37 12.99
CA THR A 443 1.22 4.24 12.20
C THR A 443 1.41 3.65 10.80
N PRO A 444 1.72 4.45 9.77
CA PRO A 444 2.00 3.94 8.42
C PRO A 444 3.10 2.87 8.38
N THR A 445 4.06 2.94 9.31
CA THR A 445 5.14 1.96 9.47
C THR A 445 4.64 0.66 10.09
N SER A 446 3.81 0.72 11.13
CA SER A 446 3.21 -0.48 11.72
C SER A 446 2.27 -1.18 10.74
N ASP A 447 1.50 -0.45 9.93
CA ASP A 447 0.59 -1.04 8.94
C ASP A 447 1.33 -1.85 7.87
N ARG A 448 2.49 -1.36 7.43
CA ARG A 448 3.35 -2.10 6.51
C ARG A 448 3.91 -3.36 7.16
N ALA A 449 4.37 -3.28 8.40
CA ALA A 449 4.88 -4.43 9.13
C ALA A 449 3.80 -5.50 9.35
N ILE A 450 2.59 -5.08 9.76
CA ILE A 450 1.41 -5.95 9.89
C ILE A 450 1.11 -6.62 8.55
N THR A 451 1.07 -5.85 7.46
CA THR A 451 0.73 -6.43 6.15
C THR A 451 1.79 -7.43 5.67
N GLN A 452 3.07 -7.16 5.92
CA GLN A 452 4.14 -8.13 5.63
C GLN A 452 4.00 -9.40 6.49
N ALA A 453 3.68 -9.26 7.79
CA ALA A 453 3.44 -10.39 8.68
C ALA A 453 2.26 -11.24 8.19
N LEU A 454 1.13 -10.63 7.78
CA LEU A 454 -0.02 -11.34 7.23
C LEU A 454 0.33 -12.11 5.94
N LEU A 455 1.13 -11.51 5.05
CA LEU A 455 1.62 -12.21 3.85
C LEU A 455 2.55 -13.38 4.21
N MET A 456 3.40 -13.23 5.23
CA MET A 456 4.23 -14.32 5.73
C MET A 456 3.37 -15.43 6.34
N PHE A 457 2.37 -15.11 7.14
CA PHE A 457 1.43 -16.05 7.73
C PHE A 457 0.66 -16.82 6.64
N ALA A 458 0.19 -16.15 5.59
CA ALA A 458 -0.45 -16.81 4.46
C ALA A 458 0.51 -17.77 3.72
N LYS A 459 1.79 -17.38 3.55
CA LYS A 459 2.81 -18.27 2.95
C LYS A 459 3.11 -19.49 3.83
N ILE A 460 3.24 -19.30 5.15
CA ILE A 460 3.48 -20.38 6.12
C ILE A 460 2.26 -21.31 6.18
N GLY A 461 1.05 -20.74 6.25
CA GLY A 461 -0.20 -21.49 6.27
C GLY A 461 -0.44 -22.32 5.01
N ARG A 462 0.03 -21.87 3.84
CA ARG A 462 0.02 -22.68 2.60
C ARG A 462 0.97 -23.87 2.65
N ARG A 463 2.14 -23.73 3.30
CA ARG A 463 3.11 -24.83 3.47
C ARG A 463 2.68 -25.79 4.59
N HIS A 464 2.07 -25.27 5.65
CA HIS A 464 1.63 -26.02 6.82
C HIS A 464 0.16 -25.68 7.17
N PRO A 465 -0.81 -26.34 6.52
CA PRO A 465 -2.24 -26.16 6.80
C PRO A 465 -2.67 -26.23 8.27
N PRO A 466 -2.13 -27.13 9.14
CA PRO A 466 -2.58 -27.20 10.54
C PRO A 466 -2.17 -25.97 11.37
N SER A 467 -1.18 -25.19 10.92
CA SER A 467 -0.77 -23.95 11.61
C SER A 467 -1.70 -22.77 11.33
N ARG A 468 -2.59 -22.86 10.32
CA ARG A 468 -3.46 -21.76 9.88
C ARG A 468 -4.33 -21.18 10.99
N PRO A 469 -5.06 -21.97 11.81
CA PRO A 469 -5.90 -21.40 12.86
C PRO A 469 -5.05 -20.65 13.89
N ALA A 470 -3.84 -21.15 14.21
CA ALA A 470 -2.94 -20.49 15.14
C ALA A 470 -2.44 -19.15 14.59
N LEU A 471 -2.08 -19.08 13.30
CA LEU A 471 -1.65 -17.85 12.63
C LEU A 471 -2.80 -16.84 12.47
N GLN A 472 -4.02 -17.33 12.20
CA GLN A 472 -5.22 -16.51 12.10
C GLN A 472 -5.56 -15.82 13.43
N ARG A 473 -5.28 -16.44 14.58
CA ARG A 473 -5.42 -15.78 15.89
C ARG A 473 -4.51 -14.56 16.06
N MET A 474 -3.37 -14.54 15.38
CA MET A 474 -2.43 -13.42 15.46
C MET A 474 -2.83 -12.26 14.51
N ALA A 475 -3.78 -12.49 13.61
CA ALA A 475 -4.28 -11.44 12.72
C ALA A 475 -5.21 -10.49 13.51
N PRO A 476 -5.08 -9.17 13.34
CA PRO A 476 -5.94 -8.23 14.06
C PRO A 476 -7.37 -8.38 13.54
N LEU A 477 -8.30 -8.66 14.46
CA LEU A 477 -9.73 -8.77 14.22
C LEU A 477 -10.52 -7.91 15.23
N ALA A 478 -10.13 -6.64 15.33
CA ALA A 478 -10.68 -5.68 16.29
C ALA A 478 -11.17 -4.41 15.58
N PRO A 479 -12.34 -3.85 15.92
CA PRO A 479 -12.81 -2.58 15.35
C PRO A 479 -11.74 -1.50 15.45
N ASP A 480 -11.38 -0.90 14.32
CA ASP A 480 -10.36 0.14 14.25
C ASP A 480 -10.98 1.51 13.93
N LEU A 481 -10.15 2.56 13.94
CA LEU A 481 -10.57 3.92 13.58
C LEU A 481 -11.28 3.96 12.22
N GLN A 482 -10.84 3.14 11.26
CA GLN A 482 -11.43 3.08 9.93
C GLN A 482 -12.81 2.43 9.95
N THR A 483 -13.04 1.39 10.77
CA THR A 483 -14.35 0.76 11.01
C THR A 483 -15.36 1.82 11.44
N TYR A 484 -15.04 2.57 12.50
CA TYR A 484 -15.92 3.63 13.00
C TYR A 484 -16.08 4.77 12.01
N ARG A 485 -15.04 5.13 11.25
CA ARG A 485 -15.15 6.13 10.18
C ARG A 485 -16.17 5.71 9.11
N ILE A 486 -16.18 4.43 8.72
CA ILE A 486 -17.14 3.88 7.75
C ILE A 486 -18.57 3.98 8.31
N LEU A 487 -18.77 3.51 9.55
CA LEU A 487 -20.08 3.48 10.22
C LEU A 487 -20.64 4.90 10.47
N VAL A 488 -19.84 5.79 11.06
CA VAL A 488 -20.22 7.19 11.34
C VAL A 488 -20.52 7.95 10.04
N ASN A 489 -19.74 7.73 8.99
CA ASN A 489 -20.00 8.38 7.71
C ASN A 489 -21.30 7.86 7.07
N HIS A 490 -21.59 6.56 7.18
CA HIS A 490 -22.83 6.00 6.66
C HIS A 490 -24.06 6.48 7.44
N TYR A 491 -24.10 6.24 8.75
CA TYR A 491 -25.26 6.58 9.58
C TYR A 491 -25.42 8.08 9.79
N GLY A 492 -24.31 8.81 9.98
CA GLY A 492 -24.33 10.25 10.21
C GLY A 492 -24.54 11.08 8.94
N VAL A 493 -23.76 10.82 7.89
CA VAL A 493 -23.78 11.66 6.67
C VAL A 493 -24.86 11.20 5.70
N LYS A 494 -24.95 9.90 5.39
CA LYS A 494 -25.91 9.40 4.40
C LYS A 494 -27.32 9.25 4.97
N ARG A 495 -27.48 8.58 6.12
CA ARG A 495 -28.80 8.30 6.72
C ARG A 495 -29.33 9.43 7.61
N GLY A 496 -28.45 10.18 8.28
CA GLY A 496 -28.84 11.21 9.25
C GLY A 496 -29.28 10.66 10.61
N ASP A 497 -29.00 9.39 10.91
CA ASP A 497 -29.28 8.79 12.21
C ASP A 497 -28.19 9.17 13.23
N LEU A 498 -28.49 10.22 13.99
CA LEU A 498 -27.60 10.73 15.02
C LEU A 498 -27.52 9.81 16.24
N ALA A 499 -28.57 9.05 16.56
CA ALA A 499 -28.57 8.18 17.74
C ALA A 499 -27.57 7.03 17.56
N LYS A 500 -27.63 6.34 16.42
CA LYS A 500 -26.62 5.32 16.07
C LYS A 500 -25.22 5.92 15.97
N THR A 501 -25.09 7.11 15.38
CA THR A 501 -23.80 7.80 15.27
C THR A 501 -23.19 8.10 16.64
N ALA A 502 -24.00 8.57 17.59
CA ALA A 502 -23.56 8.82 18.96
C ALA A 502 -23.15 7.52 19.67
N ALA A 503 -23.93 6.43 19.52
CA ALA A 503 -23.59 5.13 20.07
C ALA A 503 -22.21 4.65 19.60
N TYR A 504 -21.91 4.75 18.30
CA TYR A 504 -20.59 4.40 17.78
C TYR A 504 -19.46 5.28 18.34
N ILE A 505 -19.70 6.58 18.57
CA ILE A 505 -18.72 7.47 19.19
C ILE A 505 -18.49 7.11 20.66
N ASP A 506 -19.53 6.72 21.39
CA ASP A 506 -19.38 6.28 22.78
C ASP A 506 -18.67 4.92 22.86
N GLU A 507 -18.92 4.02 21.90
CA GLU A 507 -18.13 2.78 21.75
C GLU A 507 -16.67 3.07 21.45
N MET A 508 -16.35 4.03 20.58
CA MET A 508 -14.97 4.45 20.35
C MET A 508 -14.24 4.86 21.63
N LYS A 509 -14.92 5.61 22.51
CA LYS A 509 -14.37 5.98 23.82
C LYS A 509 -14.15 4.75 24.70
N PHE A 510 -15.09 3.79 24.68
CA PHE A 510 -14.96 2.52 25.40
C PHE A 510 -13.73 1.71 24.95
N PHE A 511 -13.49 1.61 23.64
CA PHE A 511 -12.31 0.95 23.07
C PHE A 511 -11.04 1.82 23.13
N LYS A 512 -11.10 3.00 23.78
CA LYS A 512 -9.99 3.97 23.88
C LYS A 512 -9.39 4.33 22.51
N ILE A 513 -10.20 4.35 21.45
CA ILE A 513 -9.75 4.75 20.11
C ILE A 513 -9.73 6.28 20.04
N PRO A 514 -8.61 6.90 19.65
CA PRO A 514 -8.51 8.36 19.60
C PRO A 514 -9.47 8.95 18.57
N LEU A 515 -10.09 10.08 18.93
CA LEU A 515 -10.92 10.85 18.01
C LEU A 515 -10.04 11.54 16.96
N HIS A 516 -10.14 11.09 15.72
CA HIS A 516 -9.37 11.63 14.60
C HIS A 516 -10.15 12.72 13.85
N HIS A 517 -9.44 13.59 13.13
CA HIS A 517 -10.03 14.70 12.37
C HIS A 517 -11.11 14.26 11.37
N ALA A 518 -11.03 13.02 10.89
CA ALA A 518 -11.96 12.46 9.92
C ALA A 518 -13.36 12.18 10.50
N ILE A 519 -13.48 11.92 11.81
CA ILE A 519 -14.76 11.72 12.49
C ILE A 519 -15.45 13.07 12.67
N PHE A 520 -14.71 14.08 13.13
CA PHE A 520 -15.21 15.46 13.19
C PHE A 520 -15.68 15.95 11.81
N LEU A 521 -14.91 15.68 10.76
CA LEU A 521 -15.32 15.97 9.38
C LEU A 521 -16.65 15.30 9.02
N ALA A 522 -16.83 14.01 9.36
CA ALA A 522 -18.07 13.28 9.09
C ALA A 522 -19.25 13.86 9.89
N LEU A 523 -19.04 14.22 11.15
CA LEU A 523 -20.06 14.88 11.98
C LEU A 523 -20.48 16.23 11.38
N PHE A 524 -19.53 17.11 11.06
CA PHE A 524 -19.85 18.41 10.45
C PHE A 524 -20.55 18.25 9.10
N LYS A 525 -20.19 17.26 8.28
CA LYS A 525 -20.95 16.91 7.07
C LYS A 525 -22.39 16.51 7.39
N GLY A 526 -22.58 15.68 8.41
CA GLY A 526 -23.92 15.30 8.91
C GLY A 526 -24.75 16.51 9.31
N PHE A 527 -24.19 17.44 10.12
CA PHE A 527 -24.87 18.69 10.49
C PHE A 527 -25.17 19.59 9.28
N ALA A 528 -24.25 19.69 8.32
CA ALA A 528 -24.44 20.49 7.12
C ALA A 528 -25.58 19.96 6.23
N HIS A 529 -25.81 18.64 6.19
CA HIS A 529 -26.87 18.03 5.38
C HIS A 529 -28.22 17.94 6.10
N HIS A 530 -28.23 17.47 7.35
CA HIS A 530 -29.45 17.13 8.11
C HIS A 530 -29.85 18.18 9.16
N GLY A 531 -29.00 19.19 9.37
CA GLY A 531 -29.24 20.28 10.32
C GLY A 531 -30.06 21.44 9.75
N GLY A 532 -30.52 22.31 10.65
CA GLY A 532 -31.25 23.54 10.33
C GLY A 532 -32.77 23.41 10.21
N TYR A 533 -33.34 22.22 10.46
CA TYR A 533 -34.80 22.02 10.50
C TYR A 533 -35.35 22.08 11.93
N PRO A 534 -36.52 22.72 12.16
CA PRO A 534 -37.19 22.67 13.45
C PRO A 534 -37.45 21.21 13.87
N ARG A 535 -37.07 20.85 15.11
CA ARG A 535 -37.13 19.48 15.67
C ARG A 535 -36.17 18.44 15.07
N SER A 536 -35.20 18.82 14.23
CA SER A 536 -34.15 17.89 13.82
C SER A 536 -33.31 17.42 15.03
N PRO A 537 -32.92 16.14 15.10
CA PRO A 537 -31.98 15.68 16.13
C PRO A 537 -30.62 16.37 16.02
N TRP A 538 -30.28 16.92 14.84
CA TRP A 538 -29.08 17.70 14.53
C TRP A 538 -29.23 19.17 14.98
N SER A 539 -29.36 19.37 16.30
CA SER A 539 -29.56 20.68 16.92
C SER A 539 -28.28 21.50 17.06
N GLU A 540 -28.41 22.82 17.09
CA GLU A 540 -27.30 23.76 17.31
C GLU A 540 -26.55 23.49 18.63
N ARG A 541 -27.26 23.16 19.72
CA ARG A 541 -26.65 22.84 21.03
C ARG A 541 -25.67 21.66 20.96
N ARG A 542 -25.99 20.66 20.13
CA ARG A 542 -25.11 19.50 19.91
C ARG A 542 -23.93 19.86 19.02
N LEU A 543 -24.16 20.70 18.01
CA LEU A 543 -23.08 21.24 17.17
C LEU A 543 -22.06 22.04 18.00
N THR A 544 -22.53 22.89 18.92
CA THR A 544 -21.63 23.62 19.84
C THR A 544 -20.87 22.69 20.78
N GLY A 545 -21.50 21.61 21.25
CA GLY A 545 -20.80 20.60 22.07
C GLY A 545 -19.67 19.89 21.31
N ILE A 546 -19.92 19.49 20.05
CA ILE A 546 -18.92 18.86 19.19
C ILE A 546 -17.81 19.85 18.82
N TRP A 547 -18.15 21.11 18.60
CA TRP A 547 -17.21 22.19 18.34
C TRP A 547 -16.26 22.43 19.52
N ASN A 548 -16.79 22.50 20.75
CA ASN A 548 -15.96 22.65 21.94
C ASN A 548 -15.06 21.42 22.13
N ALA A 549 -15.60 20.21 21.94
CA ALA A 549 -14.79 18.99 22.01
C ALA A 549 -13.67 18.95 20.95
N LEU A 550 -13.89 19.53 19.77
CA LEU A 550 -12.83 19.70 18.77
C LEU A 550 -11.76 20.67 19.26
N LEU A 551 -12.15 21.84 19.81
CA LEU A 551 -11.21 22.82 20.34
C LEU A 551 -10.39 22.26 21.51
N ASP A 552 -11.03 21.58 22.45
CA ASP A 552 -10.36 20.93 23.58
C ASP A 552 -9.36 19.88 23.09
N ALA A 553 -9.72 19.10 22.07
CA ALA A 553 -8.82 18.09 21.49
C ALA A 553 -7.66 18.70 20.69
N LEU A 554 -7.87 19.85 20.04
CA LEU A 554 -6.81 20.61 19.36
C LEU A 554 -5.86 21.23 20.37
N ASP A 555 -6.39 21.85 21.43
CA ASP A 555 -5.61 22.50 22.49
C ASP A 555 -4.84 21.47 23.33
N ALA A 556 -5.37 20.24 23.47
CA ALA A 556 -4.66 19.11 24.08
C ALA A 556 -3.58 18.47 23.18
N GLY A 557 -3.46 18.89 21.91
CA GLY A 557 -2.46 18.35 20.98
C GLY A 557 -2.67 16.88 20.63
N ALA A 558 -3.93 16.43 20.51
CA ALA A 558 -4.23 15.03 20.22
C ALA A 558 -3.59 14.57 18.90
N ALA A 559 -2.93 13.40 18.94
CA ALA A 559 -2.23 12.85 17.78
C ALA A 559 -3.19 12.61 16.60
N GLY A 560 -2.86 13.17 15.43
CA GLY A 560 -3.69 13.04 14.21
C GLY A 560 -4.88 14.00 14.15
N LEU A 561 -4.85 15.10 14.91
CA LEU A 561 -5.86 16.15 14.84
C LEU A 561 -5.25 17.44 14.26
N GLU A 562 -5.20 17.54 12.93
CA GLU A 562 -4.80 18.76 12.24
C GLU A 562 -6.00 19.42 11.56
N VAL A 563 -6.09 20.74 11.65
CA VAL A 563 -7.13 21.52 10.97
C VAL A 563 -6.78 21.66 9.49
N LYS A 564 -7.11 20.62 8.71
CA LYS A 564 -7.00 20.63 7.25
C LYS A 564 -8.11 21.47 6.61
N LYS A 565 -7.86 21.97 5.39
CA LYS A 565 -8.79 22.80 4.58
C LYS A 565 -10.22 22.28 4.59
N TRP A 566 -10.40 20.98 4.34
CA TRP A 566 -11.72 20.35 4.28
C TRP A 566 -12.45 20.35 5.62
N LEU A 567 -11.75 20.13 6.74
CA LEU A 567 -12.37 20.16 8.06
C LEU A 567 -12.92 21.55 8.36
N ALA A 568 -12.11 22.57 8.15
CA ALA A 568 -12.51 23.97 8.33
C ALA A 568 -13.69 24.34 7.43
N MET A 569 -13.65 23.97 6.15
CA MET A 569 -14.74 24.25 5.22
C MET A 569 -16.06 23.61 5.64
N TRP A 570 -16.04 22.34 6.08
CA TRP A 570 -17.27 21.64 6.50
C TRP A 570 -17.78 22.13 7.85
N ALA A 571 -16.90 22.50 8.79
CA ALA A 571 -17.29 23.14 10.03
C ALA A 571 -18.04 24.46 9.76
N LEU A 572 -17.49 25.33 8.91
CA LEU A 572 -18.15 26.60 8.53
C LEU A 572 -19.49 26.35 7.83
N ARG A 573 -19.59 25.33 6.96
CA ARG A 573 -20.88 24.95 6.33
C ARG A 573 -21.91 24.48 7.36
N ALA A 574 -21.50 23.68 8.34
CA ALA A 574 -22.38 23.21 9.40
C ALA A 574 -22.95 24.37 10.22
N PHE A 575 -22.11 25.30 10.66
CA PHE A 575 -22.55 26.50 11.38
C PHE A 575 -23.37 27.44 10.51
N ALA A 576 -23.02 27.60 9.24
CA ALA A 576 -23.80 28.39 8.29
C ALA A 576 -25.19 27.79 8.01
N ARG A 577 -25.40 26.49 8.25
CA ARG A 577 -26.70 25.84 8.14
C ARG A 577 -27.49 25.90 9.45
N CYS A 578 -26.85 25.61 10.58
CA CYS A 578 -27.51 25.42 11.86
C CYS A 578 -27.59 26.67 12.75
N SER A 579 -26.79 27.70 12.49
CA SER A 579 -26.60 28.84 13.39
C SER A 579 -26.76 30.21 12.68
N THR A 580 -26.44 31.26 13.43
CA THR A 580 -26.48 32.67 13.03
C THR A 580 -25.19 33.12 12.35
N ARG A 581 -25.25 34.21 11.58
CA ARG A 581 -24.10 34.76 10.85
C ARG A 581 -22.94 35.16 11.77
N ALA A 582 -23.23 35.75 12.93
CA ALA A 582 -22.21 36.15 13.89
C ALA A 582 -21.36 34.95 14.34
N ARG A 583 -22.02 33.84 14.70
CA ARG A 583 -21.34 32.61 15.11
C ARG A 583 -20.44 32.00 14.04
N VAL A 584 -20.79 32.15 12.76
CA VAL A 584 -19.93 31.65 11.67
C VAL A 584 -18.61 32.42 11.60
N LEU A 585 -18.63 33.73 11.87
CA LEU A 585 -17.43 34.56 11.91
C LEU A 585 -16.56 34.19 13.13
N ASP A 586 -17.17 34.02 14.30
CA ASP A 586 -16.46 33.60 15.51
C ASP A 586 -15.73 32.25 15.30
N VAL A 587 -16.40 31.28 14.66
CA VAL A 587 -15.83 29.97 14.33
C VAL A 587 -14.68 30.11 13.33
N TYR A 588 -14.79 30.98 12.33
CA TYR A 588 -13.72 31.24 11.38
C TYR A 588 -12.47 31.80 12.06
N GLU A 589 -12.63 32.79 12.95
CA GLU A 589 -11.51 33.37 13.70
C GLU A 589 -10.84 32.33 14.61
N ALA A 590 -11.64 31.51 15.29
CA ALA A 590 -11.13 30.43 16.14
C ALA A 590 -10.35 29.35 15.35
N LEU A 591 -10.81 29.00 14.14
CA LEU A 591 -10.09 28.10 13.22
C LEU A 591 -8.80 28.74 12.71
N LYS A 592 -8.85 30.01 12.32
CA LYS A 592 -7.69 30.74 11.77
C LYS A 592 -6.54 30.80 12.75
N ALA A 593 -6.82 30.92 14.04
CA ALA A 593 -5.80 30.90 15.09
C ALA A 593 -5.08 29.54 15.24
N ARG A 594 -5.65 28.45 14.72
CA ARG A 594 -5.21 27.06 14.99
C ARG A 594 -4.86 26.24 13.75
N TRP A 595 -5.12 26.75 12.54
CA TRP A 595 -4.89 25.98 11.32
C TRP A 595 -3.47 26.16 10.74
N SER A 596 -2.99 25.15 10.01
CA SER A 596 -1.67 25.13 9.36
C SER A 596 -1.82 25.14 7.83
N LEU A 597 -2.66 26.03 7.30
CA LEU A 597 -2.96 26.08 5.88
C LEU A 597 -1.86 26.79 5.08
N SER A 598 -1.70 26.39 3.81
CA SER A 598 -0.87 27.11 2.85
C SER A 598 -1.49 28.49 2.53
N GLN A 599 -0.67 29.46 2.12
CA GLN A 599 -1.15 30.81 1.76
C GLN A 599 -2.25 30.78 0.68
N ALA A 600 -2.16 29.86 -0.28
CA ALA A 600 -3.18 29.68 -1.32
C ALA A 600 -4.50 29.14 -0.74
N ASP A 601 -4.43 28.23 0.22
CA ASP A 601 -5.62 27.69 0.88
C ASP A 601 -6.27 28.72 1.81
N GLU A 602 -5.50 29.59 2.45
CA GLU A 602 -6.05 30.68 3.25
C GLU A 602 -6.88 31.66 2.42
N GLN A 603 -6.35 32.08 1.26
CA GLN A 603 -7.08 32.94 0.32
C GLN A 603 -8.39 32.28 -0.13
N PHE A 604 -8.32 31.00 -0.50
CA PHE A 604 -9.51 30.23 -0.84
C PHE A 604 -10.54 30.20 0.30
N MET A 605 -10.09 30.06 1.56
CA MET A 605 -10.99 30.04 2.71
C MET A 605 -11.66 31.40 2.98
N VAL A 606 -10.97 32.51 2.71
CA VAL A 606 -11.55 33.87 2.78
C VAL A 606 -12.66 34.03 1.72
N ASP A 607 -12.38 33.67 0.48
CA ASP A 607 -13.36 33.72 -0.61
C ASP A 607 -14.57 32.83 -0.31
N PHE A 608 -14.30 31.63 0.22
CA PHE A 608 -15.34 30.69 0.62
C PHE A 608 -16.23 31.25 1.73
N LEU A 609 -15.66 31.90 2.76
CA LEU A 609 -16.41 32.57 3.81
C LEU A 609 -17.30 33.68 3.24
N GLY A 610 -16.76 34.51 2.35
CA GLY A 610 -17.54 35.55 1.65
C GLY A 610 -18.75 34.96 0.91
N SER A 611 -18.57 33.83 0.24
CA SER A 611 -19.65 33.12 -0.45
C SER A 611 -20.74 32.59 0.50
N LEU A 612 -20.37 32.10 1.69
CA LEU A 612 -21.32 31.59 2.69
C LEU A 612 -22.15 32.71 3.31
N VAL A 613 -21.50 33.83 3.62
CA VAL A 613 -22.13 35.00 4.24
C VAL A 613 -23.11 35.68 3.28
N ASN A 614 -22.80 35.72 1.98
CA ASN A 614 -23.62 36.39 0.97
C ASN A 614 -24.81 35.55 0.45
N LYS A 615 -24.80 34.22 0.63
CA LYS A 615 -25.83 33.30 0.08
C LYS A 615 -27.19 33.32 0.81
N ARG A 616 -27.34 33.99 1.94
CA ARG A 616 -28.63 34.21 2.62
C ARG A 616 -29.18 35.61 2.26
N LYS A 617 -29.76 35.74 1.07
CA LYS A 617 -30.70 36.82 0.74
C LYS A 617 -32.04 36.21 0.41
#